data_AF-A0A4S2D7P2-F1
#
_entry.id   AF-A0A4S2D7P2-F1
#
_cell.length_a   1.000
_cell.length_b   1.000
_cell.length_c   1.000
_cell.angle_alpha   90.00
_cell.angle_beta   90.00
_cell.angle_gamma   90.00
#
_symmetry.space_group_name_H-M   'P 1'
#
loop_
_entity.id
_entity.type
_entity.pdbx_description
1 polymer ?
#
loop_
_entity_poly.entity_id
_entity_poly.type
_entity_poly.pdbx_seq_one_letter_code
_entity_poly.pdbx_strand_id
1 'polypeptide(L)'
;MDAESAQPWELLTETEAYDGYTRVRRDTYRLPDGSVSEWDVLEQGDTVAVVALTDTGDVLLFEQYRVGPRALVRELPGGLIDAGEDALTAAARELLEETGHRAAALFHAGSEWSGANSTRRKNVVVAAGCRRVADPRWEEGETGVVRTIGVGELIPHLLAGDASDAGEASRGLLVFARSSLTDPVLRRAQQWIRAAVGSMLRPEPVAAPVDEFTLFWDRLDADDPAAARAELGRLLDARGLDDARAAFERASLHDALGEEDAAIPLYRQALERGLGAPQRTEAIIQLASSLRNVGDASSAMALLRTIGDDDPLVSSARAFLALALHDDEKPTAAVRTALQTLAPTLPQYRRAVDAYAGELASLARIRAIAVGLLVTDGHVLLESYPQTDKHGEFLRAPGGGIEFGETAERAVVREFAEELAAELDDVVLEAVTENIFDGASGRGHEIVHVFRVQSPQLAALPRDQRLAVRDSHTTVGWYEIAALSAADAPPVYPAGVLDLLR
;
A
#
# COMPACT_ATOMS: atom_id res chain seq x y z
N MET A 1 -24.50 31.41 -30.21
CA MET A 1 -25.83 30.77 -30.14
C MET A 1 -26.66 31.71 -29.29
N ASP A 2 -27.34 32.64 -29.95
CA ASP A 2 -28.19 33.62 -29.27
C ASP A 2 -29.38 32.86 -28.67
N ALA A 3 -29.39 32.72 -27.35
CA ALA A 3 -30.42 31.98 -26.65
C ALA A 3 -31.65 32.88 -26.50
N GLU A 4 -32.75 32.51 -27.14
CA GLU A 4 -34.09 32.87 -26.68
C GLU A 4 -34.19 32.52 -25.19
N SER A 5 -34.21 33.53 -24.33
CA SER A 5 -34.36 33.34 -22.89
C SER A 5 -35.82 33.00 -22.56
N ALA A 6 -36.03 32.06 -21.64
CA ALA A 6 -37.34 31.78 -21.10
C ALA A 6 -37.92 33.05 -20.44
N GLN A 7 -39.16 33.41 -20.81
CA GLN A 7 -39.86 34.57 -20.24
C GLN A 7 -40.73 34.14 -19.05
N PRO A 8 -40.80 34.95 -17.98
CA PRO A 8 -41.68 34.67 -16.85
C PRO A 8 -43.15 34.72 -17.28
N TRP A 9 -43.97 33.89 -16.65
CA TRP A 9 -45.42 33.90 -16.88
C TRP A 9 -46.08 34.95 -16.01
N GLU A 10 -47.15 35.55 -16.49
CA GLU A 10 -47.91 36.54 -15.73
C GLU A 10 -48.97 35.83 -14.89
N LEU A 11 -48.88 35.98 -13.56
CA LEU A 11 -49.89 35.49 -12.64
C LEU A 11 -51.16 36.34 -12.77
N LEU A 12 -52.29 35.70 -13.07
CA LEU A 12 -53.59 36.35 -13.25
C LEU A 12 -54.44 36.29 -11.99
N THR A 13 -54.56 35.09 -11.40
CA THR A 13 -55.39 34.87 -10.20
C THR A 13 -54.79 33.77 -9.32
N GLU A 14 -55.06 33.89 -8.03
CA GLU A 14 -54.69 32.94 -6.98
C GLU A 14 -55.97 32.59 -6.23
N THR A 15 -56.33 31.31 -6.17
CA THR A 15 -57.55 30.85 -5.49
C THR A 15 -57.25 29.67 -4.59
N GLU A 16 -57.92 29.57 -3.44
CA GLU A 16 -57.77 28.41 -2.57
C GLU A 16 -58.50 27.20 -3.18
N ALA A 17 -57.76 26.12 -3.41
CA ALA A 17 -58.32 24.87 -3.92
C ALA A 17 -58.60 23.87 -2.77
N TYR A 18 -57.75 23.86 -1.74
CA TYR A 18 -57.89 23.02 -0.56
C TYR A 18 -57.14 23.63 0.64
N ASP A 19 -57.77 23.64 1.81
CA ASP A 19 -57.18 24.11 3.07
C ASP A 19 -57.39 23.06 4.16
N GLY A 20 -56.36 22.24 4.38
CA GLY A 20 -56.32 21.17 5.37
C GLY A 20 -54.91 21.03 5.94
N TYR A 21 -54.47 19.81 6.28
CA TYR A 21 -53.10 19.59 6.81
C TYR A 21 -51.99 20.10 5.85
N THR A 22 -52.27 20.12 4.55
CA THR A 22 -51.45 20.85 3.56
C THR A 22 -52.39 21.74 2.76
N ARG A 23 -51.98 22.99 2.52
CA ARG A 23 -52.74 23.96 1.73
C ARG A 23 -52.38 23.83 0.25
N VAL A 24 -53.39 23.83 -0.60
CA VAL A 24 -53.24 23.80 -2.06
C VAL A 24 -53.96 25.01 -2.64
N ARG A 25 -53.21 25.78 -3.42
CA ARG A 25 -53.68 26.96 -4.14
C ARG A 25 -53.77 26.64 -5.62
N ARG A 26 -54.77 27.18 -6.32
CA ARG A 26 -54.88 27.13 -7.77
C ARG A 26 -54.54 28.49 -8.36
N ASP A 27 -53.41 28.52 -9.07
CA ASP A 27 -52.87 29.70 -9.71
C ASP A 27 -53.14 29.65 -11.21
N THR A 28 -53.67 30.74 -11.75
CA THR A 28 -53.90 30.90 -13.20
C THR A 28 -52.83 31.81 -13.77
N TYR A 29 -52.12 31.33 -14.79
CA TYR A 29 -51.04 32.07 -15.46
C TYR A 29 -51.37 32.34 -16.92
N ARG A 30 -50.92 33.49 -17.42
CA ARG A 30 -50.77 33.77 -18.86
C ARG A 30 -49.34 33.44 -19.29
N LEU A 31 -49.22 32.54 -20.25
CA LEU A 31 -47.97 32.09 -20.84
C LEU A 31 -47.44 33.10 -21.88
N PRO A 32 -46.15 33.01 -22.28
CA PRO A 32 -45.55 33.94 -23.23
C PRO A 32 -46.22 33.95 -24.62
N ASP A 33 -46.87 32.85 -25.01
CA ASP A 33 -47.63 32.74 -26.26
C ASP A 33 -49.06 33.33 -26.15
N GLY A 34 -49.42 33.86 -24.98
CA GLY A 34 -50.73 34.43 -24.67
C GLY A 34 -51.77 33.41 -24.22
N SER A 35 -51.46 32.10 -24.22
CA SER A 35 -52.34 31.07 -23.68
C SER A 35 -52.48 31.18 -22.16
N VAL A 36 -53.55 30.61 -21.60
CA VAL A 36 -53.82 30.63 -20.17
C VAL A 36 -53.82 29.19 -19.65
N SER A 37 -53.16 28.97 -18.50
CA SER A 37 -53.06 27.65 -17.86
C SER A 37 -53.23 27.76 -16.35
N GLU A 38 -53.83 26.74 -15.74
CA GLU A 38 -54.05 26.62 -14.30
C GLU A 38 -53.09 25.60 -13.69
N TRP A 39 -52.56 25.91 -12.50
CA TRP A 39 -51.58 25.09 -11.80
C TRP A 39 -51.97 24.95 -10.33
N ASP A 40 -51.93 23.72 -9.82
CA ASP A 40 -52.04 23.47 -8.40
C ASP A 40 -50.66 23.68 -7.74
N VAL A 41 -50.60 24.57 -6.76
CA VAL A 41 -49.41 24.98 -6.02
C VAL A 41 -49.55 24.55 -4.56
N LEU A 42 -48.56 23.80 -4.07
CA LEU A 42 -48.47 23.42 -2.66
C LEU A 42 -47.94 24.60 -1.84
N GLU A 43 -48.80 25.22 -1.05
CA GLU A 43 -48.46 26.33 -0.18
C GLU A 43 -47.99 25.78 1.18
N GLN A 44 -46.68 25.82 1.39
CA GLN A 44 -45.99 25.16 2.50
C GLN A 44 -44.89 26.08 3.06
N GLY A 45 -44.74 26.10 4.38
CA GLY A 45 -43.65 26.80 5.07
C GLY A 45 -42.31 26.08 4.89
N ASP A 46 -41.22 26.82 5.08
CA ASP A 46 -39.85 26.30 4.97
C ASP A 46 -39.52 25.29 6.06
N THR A 47 -38.60 24.37 5.77
CA THR A 47 -38.13 23.34 6.71
C THR A 47 -36.62 23.38 6.87
N VAL A 48 -36.12 22.72 7.90
CA VAL A 48 -34.69 22.44 8.09
C VAL A 48 -34.45 21.00 8.50
N ALA A 49 -33.49 20.34 7.86
CA ALA A 49 -32.96 19.04 8.24
C ALA A 49 -31.52 19.18 8.79
N VAL A 50 -31.17 18.38 9.81
CA VAL A 50 -29.93 18.52 10.57
C VAL A 50 -29.06 17.27 10.44
N VAL A 51 -27.94 17.39 9.73
CA VAL A 51 -26.88 16.37 9.76
C VAL A 51 -26.10 16.52 11.06
N ALA A 52 -26.55 15.83 12.11
CA ALA A 52 -26.04 15.96 13.47
C ALA A 52 -24.95 14.93 13.77
N LEU A 53 -23.69 15.38 13.86
CA LEU A 53 -22.54 14.57 14.23
C LEU A 53 -22.19 14.76 15.71
N THR A 54 -22.11 13.65 16.43
CA THR A 54 -21.63 13.56 17.81
C THR A 54 -20.12 13.72 17.90
N ASP A 55 -19.58 13.85 19.12
CA ASP A 55 -18.12 13.92 19.36
C ASP A 55 -17.36 12.62 19.00
N THR A 56 -18.07 11.51 18.85
CA THR A 56 -17.54 10.19 18.46
C THR A 56 -17.60 9.92 16.96
N GLY A 57 -18.24 10.80 16.18
CA GLY A 57 -18.41 10.62 14.74
C GLY A 57 -19.63 9.78 14.35
N ASP A 58 -20.56 9.56 15.29
CA ASP A 58 -21.87 8.99 14.99
C ASP A 58 -22.84 10.08 14.54
N VAL A 59 -23.75 9.72 13.64
CA VAL A 59 -24.81 10.59 13.11
C VAL A 59 -26.12 10.25 13.77
N LEU A 60 -26.82 11.26 14.30
CA LEU A 60 -28.14 11.10 14.87
C LEU A 60 -29.20 11.02 13.77
N LEU A 61 -30.10 10.07 13.90
CA LEU A 61 -31.30 9.92 13.08
C LEU A 61 -32.52 9.91 13.98
N PHE A 62 -33.66 10.29 13.42
CA PHE A 62 -34.97 10.18 14.06
C PHE A 62 -35.83 9.20 13.26
N GLU A 63 -36.22 8.10 13.91
CA GLU A 63 -37.09 7.07 13.31
C GLU A 63 -38.53 7.35 13.70
N GLN A 64 -39.37 7.75 12.75
CA GLN A 64 -40.77 8.09 13.00
C GLN A 64 -41.71 7.47 11.96
N TYR A 65 -42.99 7.35 12.31
CA TYR A 65 -43.99 6.83 11.38
C TYR A 65 -44.46 7.94 10.43
N ARG A 66 -44.19 7.78 9.13
CA ARG A 66 -44.65 8.73 8.11
C ARG A 66 -45.89 8.20 7.40
N VAL A 67 -46.98 8.96 7.51
CA VAL A 67 -48.31 8.56 7.00
C VAL A 67 -48.37 8.43 5.47
N GLY A 68 -47.55 9.18 4.73
CA GLY A 68 -47.44 9.11 3.27
C GLY A 68 -46.95 7.75 2.78
N PRO A 69 -45.73 7.33 3.13
CA PRO A 69 -45.21 6.00 2.79
C PRO A 69 -45.82 4.87 3.64
N ARG A 70 -46.54 5.19 4.73
CA ARG A 70 -47.14 4.23 5.68
C ARG A 70 -46.09 3.30 6.31
N ALA A 71 -44.94 3.87 6.65
CA ALA A 71 -43.78 3.14 7.15
C ALA A 71 -43.07 3.93 8.25
N LEU A 72 -42.27 3.21 9.05
CA LEU A 72 -41.24 3.84 9.86
C LEU A 72 -40.12 4.29 8.94
N VAL A 73 -39.83 5.59 8.96
CA VAL A 73 -38.79 6.22 8.15
C VAL A 73 -37.69 6.70 9.09
N ARG A 74 -36.44 6.42 8.72
CA ARG A 74 -35.25 6.92 9.42
C ARG A 74 -34.70 8.11 8.67
N GLU A 75 -34.94 9.27 9.24
CA GLU A 75 -34.62 10.57 8.66
C GLU A 75 -33.71 11.36 9.61
N LEU A 76 -33.17 12.46 9.12
CA LEU A 76 -32.43 13.41 9.95
C LEU A 76 -33.40 14.10 10.91
N PRO A 77 -32.92 14.52 12.10
CA PRO A 77 -33.68 15.44 12.93
C PRO A 77 -33.98 16.74 12.17
N GLY A 78 -35.17 17.30 12.35
CA GLY A 78 -35.57 18.49 11.63
C GLY A 78 -37.07 18.72 11.56
N GLY A 79 -37.46 19.96 11.23
CA GLY A 79 -38.85 20.38 11.24
C GLY A 79 -39.08 21.70 10.51
N LEU A 80 -40.20 22.35 10.84
CA LEU A 80 -40.60 23.62 10.23
C LEU A 80 -39.76 24.77 10.77
N ILE A 81 -39.52 25.77 9.93
CA ILE A 81 -38.94 27.05 10.34
C ILE A 81 -40.10 28.00 10.68
N ASP A 82 -40.13 28.47 11.92
CA ASP A 82 -41.18 29.35 12.38
C ASP A 82 -41.08 30.76 11.77
N ALA A 83 -42.19 31.49 11.81
CA ALA A 83 -42.24 32.86 11.30
C ALA A 83 -41.25 33.77 12.05
N GLY A 84 -40.25 34.28 11.32
CA GLY A 84 -39.19 35.14 11.87
C GLY A 84 -37.99 34.38 12.44
N GLU A 85 -38.01 33.04 12.41
CA GLU A 85 -36.88 32.18 12.78
C GLU A 85 -35.94 31.98 11.58
N ASP A 86 -34.63 31.86 11.84
CA ASP A 86 -33.66 31.48 10.80
C ASP A 86 -33.35 29.98 10.85
N ALA A 87 -32.77 29.45 9.76
CA ALA A 87 -32.53 28.01 9.63
C ALA A 87 -31.56 27.45 10.69
N LEU A 88 -30.64 28.25 11.22
CA LEU A 88 -29.70 27.80 12.26
C LEU A 88 -30.39 27.70 13.62
N THR A 89 -31.27 28.65 13.92
CA THR A 89 -32.07 28.69 15.15
C THR A 89 -33.06 27.52 15.16
N ALA A 90 -33.80 27.35 14.05
CA ALA A 90 -34.70 26.22 13.86
C ALA A 90 -33.97 24.88 14.00
N ALA A 91 -32.82 24.71 13.33
CA ALA A 91 -32.02 23.49 13.43
C ALA A 91 -31.58 23.17 14.87
N ALA A 92 -31.21 24.18 15.65
CA ALA A 92 -30.80 23.99 17.04
C ALA A 92 -31.98 23.62 17.95
N ARG A 93 -33.15 24.20 17.69
CA ARG A 93 -34.41 23.91 18.39
C ARG A 93 -34.87 22.47 18.10
N GLU A 94 -35.04 22.13 16.83
CA GLU A 94 -35.48 20.81 16.38
C GLU A 94 -34.55 19.70 16.86
N LEU A 95 -33.23 19.90 16.75
CA LEU A 95 -32.24 18.93 17.25
C LEU A 95 -32.41 18.67 18.76
N LEU A 96 -32.70 19.71 19.55
CA LEU A 96 -32.90 19.58 20.99
C LEU A 96 -34.24 18.93 21.32
N GLU A 97 -35.31 19.30 20.63
CA GLU A 97 -36.66 18.79 20.85
C GLU A 97 -36.76 17.31 20.46
N GLU A 98 -36.33 16.93 19.25
CA GLU A 98 -36.48 15.56 18.77
C GLU A 98 -35.48 14.58 19.39
N THR A 99 -34.26 15.05 19.72
CA THR A 99 -33.17 14.15 20.13
C THR A 99 -32.58 14.42 21.51
N GLY A 100 -32.89 15.57 22.13
CA GLY A 100 -32.27 15.97 23.40
C GLY A 100 -30.81 16.42 23.28
N HIS A 101 -30.30 16.65 22.05
CA HIS A 101 -28.90 17.02 21.82
C HIS A 101 -28.71 18.52 21.57
N ARG A 102 -27.53 19.02 21.96
CA ARG A 102 -27.03 20.35 21.56
C ARG A 102 -25.74 20.21 20.78
N ALA A 103 -25.64 20.96 19.69
CA ALA A 103 -24.42 21.07 18.90
C ALA A 103 -23.45 22.08 19.54
N ALA A 104 -22.15 21.83 19.41
CA ALA A 104 -21.12 22.79 19.77
C ALA A 104 -20.91 23.84 18.66
N ALA A 105 -21.16 23.47 17.41
CA ALA A 105 -21.12 24.39 16.26
C ALA A 105 -22.15 23.99 15.19
N LEU A 106 -22.67 24.98 14.46
CA LEU A 106 -23.63 24.79 13.38
C LEU A 106 -23.10 25.42 12.09
N PHE A 107 -23.43 24.82 10.96
CA PHE A 107 -23.11 25.32 9.63
C PHE A 107 -24.33 25.22 8.71
N HIS A 108 -24.83 26.36 8.20
CA HIS A 108 -25.90 26.38 7.22
C HIS A 108 -25.34 26.01 5.86
N ALA A 109 -25.68 24.81 5.38
CA ALA A 109 -25.24 24.35 4.08
C ALA A 109 -26.12 24.88 2.93
N GLY A 110 -27.14 25.71 3.23
CA GLY A 110 -28.05 26.35 2.29
C GLY A 110 -29.37 25.58 2.11
N SER A 111 -30.09 25.86 1.02
CA SER A 111 -31.42 25.30 0.77
C SER A 111 -31.72 24.95 -0.68
N GLU A 112 -32.72 24.10 -0.88
CA GLU A 112 -33.29 23.69 -2.18
C GLU A 112 -34.82 23.81 -2.19
N TRP A 113 -35.43 23.84 -3.37
CA TRP A 113 -36.89 23.81 -3.50
C TRP A 113 -37.41 22.39 -3.25
N SER A 114 -38.52 22.25 -2.53
CA SER A 114 -39.13 20.93 -2.30
C SER A 114 -39.65 20.27 -3.57
N GLY A 115 -40.02 21.06 -4.57
CA GLY A 115 -40.52 20.61 -5.87
C GLY A 115 -40.93 21.79 -6.74
N ALA A 116 -41.14 21.56 -8.03
CA ALA A 116 -41.42 22.63 -9.01
C ALA A 116 -42.70 23.44 -8.70
N ASN A 117 -43.68 22.81 -8.04
CA ASN A 117 -44.97 23.42 -7.70
C ASN A 117 -45.14 23.63 -6.18
N SER A 118 -44.07 23.64 -5.39
CA SER A 118 -44.13 23.88 -3.93
C SER A 118 -43.48 25.20 -3.58
N THR A 119 -44.07 25.93 -2.63
CA THR A 119 -43.47 27.16 -2.08
C THR A 119 -42.39 26.88 -1.03
N ARG A 120 -42.21 25.63 -0.60
CA ARG A 120 -41.27 25.27 0.48
C ARG A 120 -39.82 25.26 0.00
N ARG A 121 -38.97 25.95 0.75
CA ARG A 121 -37.51 25.74 0.76
C ARG A 121 -37.15 24.75 1.86
N LYS A 122 -36.35 23.76 1.50
CA LYS A 122 -35.79 22.77 2.43
C LYS A 122 -34.36 23.15 2.74
N ASN A 123 -34.10 23.53 3.98
CA ASN A 123 -32.78 23.95 4.45
C ASN A 123 -32.03 22.74 5.00
N VAL A 124 -30.72 22.76 4.91
CA VAL A 124 -29.86 21.75 5.54
C VAL A 124 -28.80 22.42 6.39
N VAL A 125 -28.67 21.94 7.62
CA VAL A 125 -27.67 22.39 8.59
C VAL A 125 -26.80 21.21 9.01
N VAL A 126 -25.49 21.43 9.08
CA VAL A 126 -24.56 20.47 9.68
C VAL A 126 -24.30 20.89 11.12
N ALA A 127 -24.60 20.00 12.05
CA ALA A 127 -24.38 20.19 13.48
C ALA A 127 -23.22 19.34 13.95
N ALA A 128 -22.21 19.96 14.58
CA ALA A 128 -20.98 19.29 14.98
C ALA A 128 -20.79 19.32 16.51
N GLY A 129 -20.20 18.25 17.04
CA GLY A 129 -19.96 18.10 18.47
C GLY A 129 -21.25 17.98 19.27
N CYS A 130 -22.21 17.23 18.74
CA CYS A 130 -23.52 17.04 19.36
C CYS A 130 -23.39 16.22 20.65
N ARG A 131 -23.94 16.75 21.74
CA ARG A 131 -23.99 16.07 23.04
C ARG A 131 -25.41 16.05 23.56
N ARG A 132 -25.83 14.92 24.12
CA ARG A 132 -27.11 14.83 24.80
C ARG A 132 -27.08 15.65 26.08
N VAL A 133 -28.04 16.55 26.24
CA VAL A 133 -28.19 17.44 27.39
C VAL A 133 -29.54 17.35 28.07
N ALA A 134 -30.51 16.69 27.43
CA ALA A 134 -31.86 16.49 27.94
C ALA A 134 -32.48 15.21 27.35
N ASP A 135 -33.67 14.87 27.85
CA ASP A 135 -34.56 13.93 27.18
C ASP A 135 -35.29 14.64 26.03
N PRO A 136 -35.60 13.93 24.92
CA PRO A 136 -36.45 14.46 23.86
C PRO A 136 -37.79 14.97 24.37
N ARG A 137 -38.32 16.00 23.71
CA ARG A 137 -39.63 16.60 23.95
C ARG A 137 -40.32 16.80 22.61
N TRP A 138 -41.21 15.89 22.27
CA TRP A 138 -41.96 15.91 21.02
C TRP A 138 -43.26 16.69 21.16
N GLU A 139 -43.71 17.28 20.06
CA GLU A 139 -45.00 17.98 20.01
C GLU A 139 -46.19 17.02 20.04
N GLU A 140 -47.39 17.57 20.23
CA GLU A 140 -48.62 16.78 20.20
C GLU A 140 -48.83 16.16 18.82
N GLY A 141 -48.83 14.82 18.76
CA GLY A 141 -48.98 14.07 17.50
C GLY A 141 -47.67 13.54 16.92
N GLU A 142 -46.53 13.86 17.53
CA GLU A 142 -45.22 13.34 17.14
C GLU A 142 -44.80 12.16 18.01
N THR A 143 -44.31 11.10 17.37
CA THR A 143 -43.75 9.93 18.05
C THR A 143 -42.58 9.39 17.24
N GLY A 144 -41.50 9.02 17.92
CA GLY A 144 -40.35 8.44 17.24
C GLY A 144 -39.31 7.87 18.20
N VAL A 145 -38.18 7.47 17.64
CA VAL A 145 -37.04 6.95 18.39
C VAL A 145 -35.75 7.53 17.81
N VAL A 146 -34.89 8.06 18.67
CA VAL A 146 -33.54 8.48 18.27
C VAL A 146 -32.70 7.25 17.96
N ARG A 147 -32.13 7.21 16.77
CA ARG A 147 -31.17 6.20 16.30
C ARG A 147 -29.82 6.85 16.05
N THR A 148 -28.79 6.02 16.00
CA THR A 148 -27.43 6.45 15.66
C THR A 148 -26.84 5.50 14.64
N ILE A 149 -26.16 6.04 13.64
CA ILE A 149 -25.35 5.28 12.69
C ILE A 149 -23.94 5.84 12.64
N GLY A 150 -22.96 5.03 12.27
CA GLY A 150 -21.62 5.54 12.03
C GLY A 150 -21.60 6.49 10.82
N VAL A 151 -20.75 7.52 10.83
CA VAL A 151 -20.63 8.44 9.67
C VAL A 151 -20.32 7.73 8.35
N GLY A 152 -19.64 6.58 8.38
CA GLY A 152 -19.39 5.75 7.20
C GLY A 152 -20.64 5.08 6.62
N GLU A 153 -21.69 4.89 7.44
CA GLU A 153 -22.98 4.31 7.04
C GLU A 153 -23.97 5.37 6.56
N LEU A 154 -23.72 6.65 6.81
CA LEU A 154 -24.62 7.74 6.43
C LEU A 154 -24.89 7.75 4.93
N ILE A 155 -23.84 7.71 4.10
CA ILE A 155 -24.03 7.76 2.64
C ILE A 155 -24.78 6.51 2.12
N PRO A 156 -24.42 5.27 2.50
CA PRO A 156 -25.23 4.08 2.20
C PRO A 156 -26.70 4.22 2.62
N HIS A 157 -26.96 4.76 3.83
CA HIS A 157 -28.32 5.01 4.33
C HIS A 157 -29.09 5.97 3.42
N LEU A 158 -28.48 7.09 3.02
CA LEU A 158 -29.11 8.06 2.12
C LEU A 158 -29.36 7.49 0.71
N LEU A 159 -28.45 6.64 0.21
CA LEU A 159 -28.55 6.05 -1.13
C LEU A 159 -29.48 4.83 -1.20
N ALA A 160 -29.85 4.23 -0.06
CA ALA A 160 -30.80 3.13 -0.02
C ALA A 160 -32.20 3.52 -0.55
N GLY A 161 -32.53 4.81 -0.50
CA GLY A 161 -33.81 5.34 -1.00
C GLY A 161 -34.95 5.30 0.02
N ASP A 162 -34.66 4.90 1.26
CA ASP A 162 -35.67 4.78 2.33
C ASP A 162 -35.83 6.06 3.17
N ALA A 163 -34.93 7.03 3.04
CA ALA A 163 -34.97 8.31 3.76
C ALA A 163 -35.73 9.39 2.97
N SER A 164 -36.57 10.17 3.65
CA SER A 164 -37.38 11.26 3.09
C SER A 164 -36.58 12.50 2.70
N ASP A 165 -35.39 12.67 3.27
CA ASP A 165 -34.54 13.87 3.25
C ASP A 165 -33.16 13.63 2.63
N ALA A 166 -33.01 12.53 1.89
CA ALA A 166 -31.75 12.12 1.28
C ALA A 166 -31.11 13.19 0.37
N GLY A 167 -31.94 13.94 -0.36
CA GLY A 167 -31.50 15.02 -1.24
C GLY A 167 -30.87 16.19 -0.45
N GLU A 168 -31.54 16.64 0.61
CA GLU A 168 -31.08 17.72 1.48
C GLU A 168 -29.78 17.33 2.18
N ALA A 169 -29.73 16.12 2.73
CA ALA A 169 -28.57 15.55 3.39
C ALA A 169 -27.36 15.50 2.43
N SER A 170 -27.54 14.91 1.24
CA SER A 170 -26.47 14.78 0.23
C SER A 170 -25.93 16.13 -0.22
N ARG A 171 -26.82 17.09 -0.47
CA ARG A 171 -26.46 18.48 -0.78
C ARG A 171 -25.66 19.09 0.38
N GLY A 172 -26.15 18.91 1.61
CA GLY A 172 -25.51 19.40 2.83
C GLY A 172 -24.08 18.88 3.00
N LEU A 173 -23.90 17.57 2.85
CA LEU A 173 -22.59 16.90 2.94
C LEU A 173 -21.60 17.44 1.91
N LEU A 174 -22.01 17.57 0.64
CA LEU A 174 -21.13 18.06 -0.44
C LEU A 174 -20.76 19.54 -0.25
N VAL A 175 -21.72 20.39 0.12
CA VAL A 175 -21.46 21.81 0.41
C VAL A 175 -20.55 21.94 1.63
N PHE A 176 -20.78 21.17 2.68
CA PHE A 176 -19.94 21.19 3.87
C PHE A 176 -18.52 20.69 3.58
N ALA A 177 -18.37 19.61 2.81
CA ALA A 177 -17.08 19.03 2.46
C ALA A 177 -16.20 20.00 1.65
N ARG A 178 -16.79 20.80 0.75
CA ARG A 178 -16.05 21.77 -0.08
C ARG A 178 -15.80 23.13 0.57
N SER A 179 -16.49 23.44 1.67
CA SER A 179 -16.40 24.73 2.34
C SER A 179 -15.04 24.96 3.01
N SER A 180 -14.57 26.21 3.01
CA SER A 180 -13.43 26.65 3.81
C SER A 180 -13.92 27.01 5.22
N LEU A 181 -13.46 26.28 6.23
CA LEU A 181 -13.93 26.42 7.62
C LEU A 181 -12.76 26.80 8.54
N THR A 182 -12.98 27.75 9.44
CA THR A 182 -12.01 28.19 10.46
C THR A 182 -12.30 27.60 11.84
N ASP A 183 -13.56 27.28 12.14
CA ASP A 183 -13.97 26.70 13.41
C ASP A 183 -13.39 25.27 13.59
N PRO A 184 -12.70 24.99 14.71
CA PRO A 184 -12.04 23.70 14.93
C PRO A 184 -13.03 22.53 15.10
N VAL A 185 -14.22 22.76 15.66
CA VAL A 185 -15.26 21.73 15.83
C VAL A 185 -15.82 21.35 14.47
N LEU A 186 -16.16 22.34 13.64
CA LEU A 186 -16.64 22.10 12.28
C LEU A 186 -15.56 21.46 11.41
N ARG A 187 -14.29 21.85 11.53
CA ARG A 187 -13.18 21.20 10.80
C ARG A 187 -13.01 19.72 11.15
N ARG A 188 -13.18 19.35 12.42
CA ARG A 188 -13.12 17.96 12.84
C ARG A 188 -14.27 17.15 12.22
N ALA A 189 -15.50 17.66 12.29
CA ALA A 189 -16.64 17.04 11.62
C ALA A 189 -16.45 16.94 10.09
N GLN A 190 -15.85 17.97 9.48
CA GLN A 190 -15.55 17.99 8.05
C GLN A 190 -14.56 16.89 7.64
N GLN A 191 -13.62 16.50 8.51
CA GLN A 191 -12.70 15.40 8.22
C GLN A 191 -13.44 14.05 8.12
N TRP A 192 -14.39 13.79 9.02
CA TRP A 192 -15.21 12.58 8.96
C TRP A 192 -16.08 12.53 7.71
N ILE A 193 -16.75 13.65 7.38
CA ILE A 193 -17.57 13.74 6.17
C ILE A 193 -16.70 13.59 4.90
N ARG A 194 -15.52 14.22 4.84
CA ARG A 194 -14.60 14.06 3.69
C ARG A 194 -14.09 12.63 3.56
N ALA A 195 -13.82 11.96 4.67
CA ALA A 195 -13.42 10.55 4.63
C ALA A 195 -14.55 9.67 4.08
N ALA A 196 -15.79 9.85 4.55
CA ALA A 196 -16.95 9.10 4.08
C ALA A 196 -17.29 9.38 2.61
N VAL A 197 -17.31 10.66 2.20
CA VAL A 197 -17.53 11.04 0.80
C VAL A 197 -16.36 10.57 -0.08
N GLY A 198 -15.13 10.72 0.41
CA GLY A 198 -13.92 10.34 -0.31
C GLY A 198 -13.77 8.83 -0.50
N SER A 199 -14.21 8.00 0.44
CA SER A 199 -14.21 6.54 0.25
C SER A 199 -15.17 6.11 -0.85
N MET A 200 -16.30 6.82 -1.02
CA MET A 200 -17.25 6.54 -2.10
C MET A 200 -16.80 7.10 -3.46
N LEU A 201 -16.21 8.30 -3.47
CA LEU A 201 -15.76 8.97 -4.70
C LEU A 201 -14.39 8.52 -5.19
N ARG A 202 -13.74 7.57 -4.50
CA ARG A 202 -12.57 6.89 -5.07
C ARG A 202 -13.06 6.22 -6.35
N PRO A 203 -12.60 6.67 -7.53
CA PRO A 203 -12.89 5.92 -8.73
C PRO A 203 -12.34 4.51 -8.49
N GLU A 204 -13.13 3.48 -8.80
CA GLU A 204 -12.46 2.27 -9.25
C GLU A 204 -11.50 2.72 -10.36
N PRO A 205 -10.23 2.33 -10.31
CA PRO A 205 -9.26 2.77 -11.30
C PRO A 205 -9.89 2.57 -12.68
N VAL A 206 -10.06 3.67 -13.42
CA VAL A 206 -10.63 3.64 -14.77
C VAL A 206 -9.75 2.67 -15.54
N ALA A 207 -10.26 1.46 -15.79
CA ALA A 207 -9.52 0.47 -16.53
C ALA A 207 -9.18 1.09 -17.88
N ALA A 208 -7.89 1.15 -18.20
CA ALA A 208 -7.44 1.37 -19.56
C ALA A 208 -8.20 0.40 -20.50
N PRO A 209 -8.37 0.71 -21.80
CA PRO A 209 -8.93 -0.27 -22.75
C PRO A 209 -8.22 -1.60 -22.53
N VAL A 210 -8.99 -2.62 -22.11
CA VAL A 210 -8.43 -3.84 -21.53
C VAL A 210 -7.57 -4.51 -22.59
N ASP A 211 -6.27 -4.59 -22.33
CA ASP A 211 -5.35 -5.32 -23.19
C ASP A 211 -5.79 -6.80 -23.19
N GLU A 212 -5.76 -7.46 -24.35
CA GLU A 212 -6.16 -8.87 -24.44
C GLU A 212 -5.26 -9.75 -23.57
N PHE A 213 -4.02 -9.33 -23.32
CA PHE A 213 -3.14 -9.93 -22.32
C PHE A 213 -3.68 -9.76 -20.90
N THR A 214 -4.22 -8.59 -20.53
CA THR A 214 -4.89 -8.42 -19.23
C THR A 214 -6.07 -9.38 -19.08
N LEU A 215 -6.92 -9.51 -20.11
CA LEU A 215 -8.02 -10.48 -20.09
C LEU A 215 -7.56 -11.94 -20.04
N PHE A 216 -6.40 -12.25 -20.62
CA PHE A 216 -5.78 -13.56 -20.51
C PHE A 216 -5.33 -13.82 -19.06
N TRP A 217 -4.57 -12.89 -18.47
CA TRP A 217 -4.06 -13.01 -17.10
C TRP A 217 -5.18 -13.07 -16.06
N ASP A 218 -6.26 -12.29 -16.22
CA ASP A 218 -7.43 -12.32 -15.32
C ASP A 218 -8.19 -13.66 -15.36
N ARG A 219 -8.09 -14.39 -16.48
CA ARG A 219 -8.80 -15.67 -16.70
C ARG A 219 -7.87 -16.87 -16.68
N LEU A 220 -6.59 -16.68 -16.33
CA LEU A 220 -5.61 -17.75 -16.35
C LEU A 220 -6.07 -18.87 -15.40
N ASP A 221 -6.27 -20.06 -15.97
CA ASP A 221 -6.49 -21.29 -15.21
C ASP A 221 -5.16 -22.04 -15.12
N ALA A 222 -4.51 -21.93 -13.96
CA ALA A 222 -3.23 -22.60 -13.71
C ALA A 222 -3.36 -24.13 -13.61
N ASP A 223 -4.59 -24.66 -13.44
CA ASP A 223 -4.85 -26.10 -13.37
C ASP A 223 -4.90 -26.77 -14.77
N ASP A 224 -4.95 -25.98 -15.85
CA ASP A 224 -4.78 -26.46 -17.24
C ASP A 224 -3.63 -25.74 -17.98
N PRO A 225 -2.36 -26.13 -17.70
CA PRO A 225 -1.19 -25.53 -18.34
C PRO A 225 -1.15 -25.68 -19.86
N ALA A 226 -1.81 -26.70 -20.42
CA ALA A 226 -1.82 -26.94 -21.86
C ALA A 226 -2.74 -25.93 -22.56
N ALA A 227 -3.94 -25.70 -22.01
CA ALA A 227 -4.86 -24.69 -22.52
C ALA A 227 -4.27 -23.27 -22.38
N ALA A 228 -3.68 -22.95 -21.23
CA ALA A 228 -3.07 -21.64 -20.99
C ALA A 228 -1.96 -21.32 -22.01
N ARG A 229 -1.04 -22.26 -22.27
CA ARG A 229 0.02 -22.11 -23.29
C ARG A 229 -0.54 -21.97 -24.71
N ALA A 230 -1.59 -22.73 -25.05
CA ALA A 230 -2.22 -22.65 -26.35
C ALA A 230 -2.97 -21.33 -26.58
N GLU A 231 -3.61 -20.79 -25.55
CA GLU A 231 -4.25 -19.47 -25.61
C GLU A 231 -3.23 -18.35 -25.74
N LEU A 232 -2.18 -18.35 -24.91
CA LEU A 232 -1.12 -17.35 -25.00
C LEU A 232 -0.42 -17.41 -26.37
N GLY A 233 -0.12 -18.60 -26.88
CA GLY A 233 0.46 -18.76 -28.21
C GLY A 233 -0.38 -18.11 -29.31
N ARG A 234 -1.69 -18.33 -29.30
CA ARG A 234 -2.62 -17.68 -30.25
C ARG A 234 -2.64 -16.16 -30.13
N LEU A 235 -2.58 -15.61 -28.91
CA LEU A 235 -2.54 -14.16 -28.68
C LEU A 235 -1.25 -13.53 -29.20
N LEU A 236 -0.11 -14.17 -28.93
CA LEU A 236 1.19 -13.73 -29.43
C LEU A 236 1.23 -13.72 -30.96
N ASP A 237 0.75 -14.79 -31.60
CA ASP A 237 0.71 -14.93 -33.06
C ASP A 237 -0.21 -13.89 -33.71
N ALA A 238 -1.40 -13.68 -33.15
CA ALA A 238 -2.40 -12.75 -33.71
C ALA A 238 -1.93 -11.29 -33.66
N ARG A 239 -1.15 -10.92 -32.65
CA ARG A 239 -0.69 -9.54 -32.44
C ARG A 239 0.61 -9.21 -33.18
N GLY A 240 1.31 -10.23 -33.70
CA GLY A 240 2.59 -10.04 -34.39
C GLY A 240 3.61 -9.30 -33.52
N LEU A 241 3.61 -9.60 -32.22
CA LEU A 241 4.44 -8.91 -31.23
C LEU A 241 5.92 -9.07 -31.52
N ASP A 242 6.71 -8.10 -31.04
CA ASP A 242 8.16 -8.24 -31.07
C ASP A 242 8.64 -9.42 -30.20
N ASP A 243 9.85 -9.87 -30.50
CA ASP A 243 10.47 -11.03 -29.88
C ASP A 243 10.88 -10.77 -28.41
N ALA A 244 10.85 -9.51 -27.93
CA ALA A 244 11.13 -9.15 -26.55
C ALA A 244 9.86 -9.28 -25.68
N ARG A 245 8.74 -8.71 -26.12
CA ARG A 245 7.43 -8.80 -25.47
C ARG A 245 6.90 -10.22 -25.50
N ALA A 246 7.07 -10.94 -26.60
CA ALA A 246 6.70 -12.35 -26.67
C ALA A 246 7.50 -13.22 -25.69
N ALA A 247 8.79 -12.94 -25.50
CA ALA A 247 9.62 -13.62 -24.50
C ALA A 247 9.14 -13.30 -23.07
N PHE A 248 8.80 -12.04 -22.78
CA PHE A 248 8.24 -11.62 -21.49
C PHE A 248 6.96 -12.38 -21.14
N GLU A 249 5.95 -12.36 -22.01
CA GLU A 249 4.66 -13.01 -21.70
C GLU A 249 4.80 -14.52 -21.51
N ARG A 250 5.69 -15.18 -22.29
CA ARG A 250 6.01 -16.60 -22.10
C ARG A 250 6.70 -16.84 -20.76
N ALA A 251 7.65 -15.98 -20.38
CA ALA A 251 8.33 -16.05 -19.11
C ALA A 251 7.34 -15.94 -17.95
N SER A 252 6.44 -14.95 -18.01
CA SER A 252 5.38 -14.75 -17.02
C SER A 252 4.44 -15.96 -16.91
N LEU A 253 4.21 -16.68 -18.00
CA LEU A 253 3.36 -17.87 -17.95
C LEU A 253 4.09 -19.03 -17.27
N HIS A 254 5.36 -19.25 -17.59
CA HIS A 254 6.17 -20.26 -16.90
C HIS A 254 6.26 -19.95 -15.39
N ASP A 255 6.48 -18.69 -15.02
CA ASP A 255 6.53 -18.23 -13.64
C ASP A 255 5.19 -18.47 -12.91
N ALA A 256 4.07 -18.10 -13.53
CA ALA A 256 2.73 -18.33 -12.97
C ALA A 256 2.37 -19.81 -12.80
N LEU A 257 2.98 -20.70 -13.59
CA LEU A 257 2.83 -22.15 -13.50
C LEU A 257 3.82 -22.81 -12.53
N GLY A 258 4.70 -22.04 -11.86
CA GLY A 258 5.73 -22.57 -10.96
C GLY A 258 6.87 -23.27 -11.69
N GLU A 259 7.21 -22.80 -12.88
CA GLU A 259 8.28 -23.33 -13.74
C GLU A 259 9.43 -22.32 -13.85
N GLU A 260 10.02 -21.94 -12.71
CA GLU A 260 11.01 -20.86 -12.63
C GLU A 260 12.24 -21.09 -13.52
N ASP A 261 12.74 -22.33 -13.58
CA ASP A 261 13.88 -22.72 -14.44
C ASP A 261 13.62 -22.43 -15.93
N ALA A 262 12.36 -22.52 -16.37
CA ALA A 262 11.96 -22.21 -17.74
C ALA A 262 11.68 -20.70 -17.92
N ALA A 263 11.21 -20.01 -16.89
CA ALA A 263 10.91 -18.59 -16.91
C ALA A 263 12.18 -17.70 -16.97
N ILE A 264 13.18 -18.01 -16.14
CA ILE A 264 14.43 -17.24 -16.00
C ILE A 264 15.12 -16.93 -17.35
N PRO A 265 15.42 -17.90 -18.24
CA PRO A 265 16.09 -17.60 -19.50
C PRO A 265 15.24 -16.71 -20.42
N LEU A 266 13.91 -16.84 -20.38
CA LEU A 266 13.00 -16.03 -21.20
C LEU A 266 12.93 -14.58 -20.70
N TYR A 267 12.89 -14.35 -19.39
CA TYR A 267 12.98 -12.99 -18.84
C TYR A 267 14.31 -12.32 -19.21
N ARG A 268 15.44 -13.03 -19.07
CA ARG A 268 16.76 -12.51 -19.48
C ARG A 268 16.76 -12.15 -20.97
N GLN A 269 16.25 -13.03 -21.82
CA GLN A 269 16.11 -12.79 -23.26
C GLN A 269 15.24 -11.56 -23.56
N ALA A 270 14.12 -11.37 -22.87
CA ALA A 270 13.26 -10.20 -23.04
C ALA A 270 14.00 -8.90 -22.68
N LEU A 271 14.72 -8.89 -21.56
CA LEU A 271 15.49 -7.73 -21.09
C LEU A 271 16.67 -7.38 -22.01
N GLU A 272 17.41 -8.39 -22.47
CA GLU A 272 18.54 -8.24 -23.41
C GLU A 272 18.10 -7.66 -24.76
N ARG A 273 16.90 -8.04 -25.22
CA ARG A 273 16.31 -7.54 -26.47
C ARG A 273 15.67 -6.17 -26.37
N GLY A 274 15.77 -5.52 -25.21
CA GLY A 274 15.32 -4.15 -25.04
C GLY A 274 13.82 -4.00 -24.80
N LEU A 275 13.21 -4.93 -24.05
CA LEU A 275 11.82 -4.77 -23.57
C LEU A 275 11.58 -3.36 -23.02
N GLY A 276 10.52 -2.71 -23.51
CA GLY A 276 10.17 -1.33 -23.16
C GLY A 276 9.39 -1.19 -21.86
N ALA A 277 9.21 0.05 -21.40
CA ALA A 277 8.34 0.35 -20.26
C ALA A 277 6.84 0.25 -20.65
N PRO A 278 5.95 -0.19 -19.73
CA PRO A 278 6.23 -0.55 -18.33
C PRO A 278 6.77 -1.98 -18.11
N GLN A 279 6.67 -2.87 -19.10
CA GLN A 279 6.96 -4.31 -18.93
C GLN A 279 8.39 -4.62 -18.55
N ARG A 280 9.35 -3.73 -18.88
CA ARG A 280 10.74 -3.85 -18.43
C ARG A 280 10.85 -3.99 -16.91
N THR A 281 10.17 -3.13 -16.15
CA THR A 281 10.27 -3.14 -14.69
C THR A 281 9.55 -4.36 -14.11
N GLU A 282 8.41 -4.74 -14.70
CA GLU A 282 7.69 -5.97 -14.34
C GLU A 282 8.57 -7.21 -14.54
N ALA A 283 9.25 -7.31 -15.69
CA ALA A 283 10.17 -8.41 -16.00
C ALA A 283 11.33 -8.50 -15.00
N ILE A 284 11.88 -7.36 -14.55
CA ILE A 284 12.95 -7.34 -13.54
C ILE A 284 12.43 -7.88 -12.20
N ILE A 285 11.25 -7.44 -11.77
CA ILE A 285 10.65 -7.87 -10.50
C ILE A 285 10.32 -9.37 -10.54
N GLN A 286 9.68 -9.84 -11.61
CA GLN A 286 9.31 -11.23 -11.78
C GLN A 286 10.54 -12.13 -11.90
N LEU A 287 11.54 -11.75 -12.72
CA LEU A 287 12.81 -12.48 -12.79
C LEU A 287 13.50 -12.59 -11.42
N ALA A 288 13.52 -11.50 -10.65
CA ALA A 288 14.09 -11.53 -9.30
C ALA A 288 13.31 -12.47 -8.37
N SER A 289 11.98 -12.52 -8.50
CA SER A 289 11.16 -13.49 -7.78
C SER A 289 11.50 -14.94 -8.16
N SER A 290 11.60 -15.24 -9.46
CA SER A 290 11.94 -16.59 -9.93
C SER A 290 13.36 -16.99 -9.49
N LEU A 291 14.34 -16.09 -9.56
CA LEU A 291 15.71 -16.32 -9.08
C LEU A 291 15.74 -16.65 -7.58
N ARG A 292 14.96 -15.93 -6.78
CA ARG A 292 14.83 -16.18 -5.34
C ARG A 292 14.26 -17.57 -5.06
N ASN A 293 13.24 -18.00 -5.80
CA ASN A 293 12.62 -19.31 -5.63
C ASN A 293 13.58 -20.47 -5.96
N VAL A 294 14.54 -20.27 -6.87
CA VAL A 294 15.60 -21.25 -7.17
C VAL A 294 16.84 -21.11 -6.28
N GLY A 295 16.80 -20.28 -5.24
CA GLY A 295 17.87 -20.10 -4.26
C GLY A 295 18.92 -19.03 -4.61
N ASP A 296 18.79 -18.33 -5.74
CA ASP A 296 19.70 -17.25 -6.15
C ASP A 296 19.20 -15.87 -5.66
N ALA A 297 19.12 -15.73 -4.34
CA ALA A 297 18.67 -14.49 -3.69
C ALA A 297 19.63 -13.31 -3.97
N SER A 298 20.93 -13.58 -4.10
CA SER A 298 21.95 -12.56 -4.39
C SER A 298 21.73 -11.88 -5.74
N SER A 299 21.50 -12.66 -6.81
CA SER A 299 21.19 -12.09 -8.13
C SER A 299 19.84 -11.37 -8.13
N ALA A 300 18.84 -11.90 -7.43
CA ALA A 300 17.55 -11.24 -7.27
C ALA A 300 17.71 -9.83 -6.64
N MET A 301 18.50 -9.70 -5.58
CA MET A 301 18.78 -8.42 -4.94
C MET A 301 19.51 -7.44 -5.88
N ALA A 302 20.47 -7.93 -6.67
CA ALA A 302 21.20 -7.10 -7.61
C ALA A 302 20.27 -6.49 -8.67
N LEU A 303 19.34 -7.29 -9.20
CA LEU A 303 18.34 -6.84 -10.16
C LEU A 303 17.39 -5.80 -9.57
N LEU A 304 16.82 -6.07 -8.39
CA LEU A 304 15.82 -5.19 -7.77
C LEU A 304 16.38 -3.82 -7.41
N ARG A 305 17.68 -3.73 -7.09
CA ARG A 305 18.36 -2.45 -6.82
C ARG A 305 18.57 -1.57 -8.05
N THR A 306 18.40 -2.11 -9.25
CA THR A 306 18.49 -1.32 -10.49
C THR A 306 17.26 -0.46 -10.74
N ILE A 307 16.14 -0.75 -10.06
CA ILE A 307 14.89 0.00 -10.19
C ILE A 307 15.01 1.30 -9.38
N GLY A 308 14.83 2.43 -10.07
CA GLY A 308 14.97 3.76 -9.47
C GLY A 308 13.81 4.13 -8.55
N ASP A 309 14.06 5.09 -7.65
CA ASP A 309 13.08 5.53 -6.65
C ASP A 309 11.84 6.23 -7.25
N ASP A 310 11.96 6.75 -8.47
CA ASP A 310 10.88 7.40 -9.22
C ASP A 310 10.04 6.43 -10.06
N ASP A 311 10.39 5.13 -10.09
CA ASP A 311 9.65 4.13 -10.87
C ASP A 311 8.26 3.86 -10.26
N PRO A 312 7.18 3.80 -11.06
CA PRO A 312 5.84 3.51 -10.56
C PRO A 312 5.72 2.20 -9.75
N LEU A 313 6.58 1.21 -10.03
CA LEU A 313 6.60 -0.09 -9.36
C LEU A 313 7.67 -0.21 -8.27
N VAL A 314 8.31 0.89 -7.84
CA VAL A 314 9.35 0.88 -6.80
C VAL A 314 8.89 0.22 -5.50
N SER A 315 7.63 0.40 -5.10
CA SER A 315 7.11 -0.21 -3.87
C SER A 315 7.02 -1.74 -4.00
N SER A 316 6.62 -2.24 -5.18
CA SER A 316 6.62 -3.66 -5.49
C SER A 316 8.05 -4.21 -5.51
N ALA A 317 8.99 -3.52 -6.17
CA ALA A 317 10.39 -3.90 -6.21
C ALA A 317 11.01 -3.99 -4.80
N ARG A 318 10.72 -3.01 -3.93
CA ARG A 318 11.22 -3.01 -2.55
C ARG A 318 10.59 -4.12 -1.69
N ALA A 319 9.34 -4.51 -1.96
CA ALA A 319 8.72 -5.66 -1.30
C ALA A 319 9.45 -6.96 -1.65
N PHE A 320 9.71 -7.21 -2.95
CA PHE A 320 10.52 -8.36 -3.37
C PHE A 320 11.98 -8.27 -2.89
N LEU A 321 12.53 -7.07 -2.76
CA LEU A 321 13.88 -6.88 -2.22
C LEU A 321 13.94 -7.27 -0.74
N ALA A 322 12.89 -6.95 0.03
CA ALA A 322 12.79 -7.39 1.42
C ALA A 322 12.72 -8.92 1.53
N LEU A 323 12.01 -9.60 0.62
CA LEU A 323 11.98 -11.06 0.56
C LEU A 323 13.36 -11.64 0.21
N ALA A 324 14.01 -11.12 -0.83
CA ALA A 324 15.34 -11.58 -1.22
C ALA A 324 16.40 -11.32 -0.12
N LEU A 325 16.31 -10.18 0.59
CA LEU A 325 17.14 -9.92 1.78
C LEU A 325 16.87 -10.91 2.92
N HIS A 326 15.64 -11.39 3.07
CA HIS A 326 15.33 -12.38 4.09
C HIS A 326 15.97 -13.73 3.76
N ASP A 327 15.82 -14.18 2.51
CA ASP A 327 16.36 -15.45 2.03
C ASP A 327 17.90 -15.45 2.02
N ASP A 328 18.52 -14.29 1.79
CA ASP A 328 19.97 -14.05 1.88
C ASP A 328 20.46 -13.79 3.32
N GLU A 329 19.70 -14.24 4.34
CA GLU A 329 20.02 -14.12 5.78
C GLU A 329 20.29 -12.69 6.30
N LYS A 330 19.67 -11.67 5.69
CA LYS A 330 19.77 -10.25 6.08
C LYS A 330 18.43 -9.73 6.68
N PRO A 331 17.89 -10.33 7.75
CA PRO A 331 16.54 -10.05 8.24
C PRO A 331 16.34 -8.61 8.73
N THR A 332 17.36 -8.00 9.35
CA THR A 332 17.28 -6.59 9.78
C THR A 332 17.11 -5.66 8.58
N ALA A 333 17.85 -5.90 7.49
CA ALA A 333 17.73 -5.12 6.27
C ALA A 333 16.37 -5.37 5.59
N ALA A 334 15.92 -6.63 5.55
CA ALA A 334 14.59 -6.99 5.05
C ALA A 334 13.46 -6.23 5.76
N VAL A 335 13.42 -6.27 7.09
CA VAL A 335 12.40 -5.58 7.89
C VAL A 335 12.50 -4.06 7.70
N ARG A 336 13.71 -3.50 7.67
CA ARG A 336 13.92 -2.08 7.41
C ARG A 336 13.33 -1.68 6.06
N THR A 337 13.68 -2.39 4.99
CA THR A 337 13.18 -2.14 3.63
C THR A 337 11.65 -2.25 3.58
N ALA A 338 11.05 -3.26 4.21
CA ALA A 338 9.61 -3.43 4.26
C ALA A 338 8.91 -2.28 5.01
N LEU A 339 9.39 -1.90 6.20
CA LEU A 339 8.80 -0.82 7.00
C LEU A 339 8.93 0.54 6.33
N GLN A 340 10.09 0.83 5.72
CA GLN A 340 10.29 2.09 4.98
C GLN A 340 9.43 2.16 3.71
N THR A 341 9.16 1.02 3.09
CA THR A 341 8.23 0.95 1.95
C THR A 341 6.77 1.15 2.39
N LEU A 342 6.41 0.65 3.58
CA LEU A 342 5.07 0.81 4.15
C LEU A 342 4.80 2.23 4.68
N ALA A 343 5.80 2.89 5.27
CA ALA A 343 5.65 4.16 6.00
C ALA A 343 4.90 5.27 5.23
N PRO A 344 5.11 5.49 3.91
CA PRO A 344 4.36 6.50 3.15
C PRO A 344 2.84 6.29 3.16
N THR A 345 2.38 5.04 3.23
CA THR A 345 0.97 4.64 3.26
C THR A 345 0.29 4.81 4.62
N LEU A 346 1.07 5.10 5.67
CA LEU A 346 0.61 5.25 7.05
C LEU A 346 0.61 6.72 7.48
N PRO A 347 -0.34 7.58 7.04
CA PRO A 347 -0.24 9.03 7.25
C PRO A 347 -0.14 9.45 8.72
N GLN A 348 -0.76 8.72 9.65
CA GLN A 348 -0.69 9.01 11.08
C GLN A 348 0.64 8.59 11.73
N TYR A 349 1.28 7.54 11.22
CA TYR A 349 2.46 6.89 11.84
C TYR A 349 3.73 6.97 11.00
N ARG A 350 3.67 7.57 9.80
CA ARG A 350 4.76 7.66 8.81
C ARG A 350 6.09 7.97 9.46
N ARG A 351 6.12 9.06 10.23
CA ARG A 351 7.34 9.59 10.84
C ARG A 351 7.94 8.66 11.90
N ALA A 352 7.08 7.98 12.66
CA ALA A 352 7.51 7.05 13.70
C ALA A 352 8.02 5.73 13.10
N VAL A 353 7.27 5.15 12.15
CA VAL A 353 7.66 3.89 11.49
C VAL A 353 8.97 4.06 10.72
N ASP A 354 9.13 5.16 9.99
CA ASP A 354 10.37 5.45 9.26
C ASP A 354 11.58 5.59 10.21
N ALA A 355 11.40 6.32 11.32
CA ALA A 355 12.44 6.46 12.34
C ALA A 355 12.82 5.12 12.97
N TYR A 356 11.84 4.32 13.42
CA TYR A 356 12.10 3.01 14.03
C TYR A 356 12.75 2.03 13.06
N ALA A 357 12.38 2.06 11.77
CA ALA A 357 13.04 1.25 10.75
C ALA A 357 14.53 1.63 10.61
N GLY A 358 14.84 2.94 10.67
CA GLY A 358 16.21 3.45 10.67
C GLY A 358 17.04 3.04 11.90
N GLU A 359 16.40 2.86 13.05
CA GLU A 359 17.03 2.47 14.32
C GLU A 359 17.28 0.96 14.46
N LEU A 360 16.70 0.13 13.58
CA LEU A 360 16.89 -1.32 13.63
C LEU A 360 18.39 -1.68 13.54
N ALA A 361 18.93 -2.29 14.58
CA ALA A 361 20.29 -2.81 14.60
C ALA A 361 20.35 -4.25 14.06
N SER A 362 21.50 -4.64 13.53
CA SER A 362 21.77 -6.04 13.19
C SER A 362 21.62 -6.90 14.45
N LEU A 363 20.93 -8.03 14.33
CA LEU A 363 20.80 -8.97 15.45
C LEU A 363 22.17 -9.55 15.80
N ALA A 364 22.50 -9.58 17.10
CA ALA A 364 23.66 -10.31 17.58
C ALA A 364 23.44 -11.80 17.32
N ARG A 365 24.23 -12.40 16.43
CA ARG A 365 24.18 -13.83 16.10
C ARG A 365 25.57 -14.43 16.29
N ILE A 366 25.59 -15.66 16.80
CA ILE A 366 26.75 -16.53 16.72
C ILE A 366 26.62 -17.30 15.41
N ARG A 367 27.62 -17.21 14.53
CA ARG A 367 27.65 -17.93 13.26
C ARG A 367 28.57 -19.14 13.37
N ALA A 368 28.17 -20.28 12.83
CA ALA A 368 29.09 -21.39 12.61
C ALA A 368 29.59 -21.30 11.17
N ILE A 369 30.90 -21.30 10.98
CA ILE A 369 31.54 -21.21 9.67
C ILE A 369 32.58 -22.32 9.51
N ALA A 370 32.92 -22.63 8.26
CA ALA A 370 33.97 -23.58 7.91
C ALA A 370 34.95 -22.94 6.93
N VAL A 371 36.25 -23.02 7.22
CA VAL A 371 37.31 -22.44 6.40
C VAL A 371 38.38 -23.47 6.07
N GLY A 372 39.00 -23.35 4.90
CA GLY A 372 40.04 -24.25 4.41
C GLY A 372 41.42 -23.58 4.40
N LEU A 373 42.41 -24.28 4.93
CA LEU A 373 43.82 -23.91 4.87
C LEU A 373 44.54 -24.79 3.86
N LEU A 374 44.89 -24.18 2.72
CA LEU A 374 45.73 -24.78 1.70
C LEU A 374 47.15 -24.24 1.84
N VAL A 375 48.10 -25.13 2.10
CA VAL A 375 49.51 -24.78 2.35
C VAL A 375 50.42 -25.50 1.38
N THR A 376 51.31 -24.76 0.71
CA THR A 376 52.33 -25.32 -0.19
C THR A 376 53.63 -24.53 -0.08
N ASP A 377 54.77 -25.22 0.08
CA ASP A 377 56.12 -24.62 0.13
C ASP A 377 56.24 -23.36 1.01
N GLY A 378 55.70 -23.41 2.25
CA GLY A 378 55.76 -22.28 3.18
C GLY A 378 54.82 -21.10 2.84
N HIS A 379 53.90 -21.28 1.90
CA HIS A 379 52.87 -20.31 1.54
C HIS A 379 51.49 -20.85 1.87
N VAL A 380 50.57 -19.94 2.20
CA VAL A 380 49.16 -20.24 2.45
C VAL A 380 48.29 -19.47 1.46
N LEU A 381 47.20 -20.09 1.02
CA LEU A 381 46.20 -19.45 0.18
C LEU A 381 45.22 -18.66 1.07
N LEU A 382 45.11 -17.36 0.85
CA LEU A 382 44.23 -16.47 1.63
C LEU A 382 43.45 -15.54 0.69
N GLU A 383 42.25 -15.18 1.13
CA GLU A 383 41.40 -14.18 0.52
C GLU A 383 41.75 -12.78 1.04
N SER A 384 41.87 -11.80 0.15
CA SER A 384 42.20 -10.41 0.45
C SER A 384 40.97 -9.52 0.46
N TYR A 385 40.78 -8.83 1.57
CA TYR A 385 39.73 -7.84 1.77
C TYR A 385 40.36 -6.44 1.80
N PRO A 386 40.09 -5.59 0.79
CA PRO A 386 40.67 -4.26 0.73
C PRO A 386 40.11 -3.33 1.82
N GLN A 387 40.87 -2.28 2.14
CA GLN A 387 40.43 -1.26 3.09
C GLN A 387 39.14 -0.56 2.63
N THR A 388 38.23 -0.32 3.58
CA THR A 388 36.99 0.46 3.38
C THR A 388 36.84 1.50 4.50
N ASP A 389 35.81 2.36 4.40
CA ASP A 389 35.48 3.32 5.48
C ASP A 389 35.11 2.62 6.80
N LYS A 390 34.82 1.32 6.77
CA LYS A 390 34.36 0.53 7.93
C LYS A 390 35.46 -0.34 8.54
N HIS A 391 36.49 -0.72 7.79
CA HIS A 391 37.56 -1.61 8.27
C HIS A 391 38.86 -1.39 7.49
N GLY A 392 39.99 -1.70 8.14
CA GLY A 392 41.30 -1.79 7.47
C GLY A 392 41.38 -2.94 6.48
N GLU A 393 42.48 -3.02 5.73
CA GLU A 393 42.80 -4.21 4.92
C GLU A 393 43.04 -5.43 5.83
N PHE A 394 42.54 -6.60 5.44
CA PHE A 394 42.77 -7.86 6.16
C PHE A 394 42.75 -9.08 5.22
N LEU A 395 43.23 -10.21 5.72
CA LEU A 395 43.22 -11.50 5.01
C LEU A 395 42.34 -12.52 5.74
N ARG A 396 41.74 -13.46 5.00
CA ARG A 396 40.92 -14.53 5.56
C ARG A 396 41.25 -15.88 4.94
N ALA A 397 41.18 -16.95 5.72
CA ALA A 397 41.13 -18.31 5.18
C ALA A 397 39.83 -18.47 4.34
N PRO A 398 39.90 -18.97 3.09
CA PRO A 398 38.72 -19.13 2.24
C PRO A 398 37.69 -20.09 2.86
N GLY A 399 36.41 -19.84 2.59
CA GLY A 399 35.28 -20.61 3.11
C GLY A 399 34.17 -19.71 3.66
N GLY A 400 33.10 -20.33 4.16
CA GLY A 400 31.85 -19.62 4.43
C GLY A 400 30.98 -20.25 5.52
N GLY A 401 29.70 -19.93 5.47
CA GLY A 401 28.72 -20.32 6.49
C GLY A 401 28.40 -21.81 6.45
N ILE A 402 28.14 -22.40 7.61
CA ILE A 402 27.59 -23.76 7.68
C ILE A 402 26.06 -23.65 7.62
N GLU A 403 25.46 -24.27 6.62
CA GLU A 403 24.01 -24.24 6.44
C GLU A 403 23.27 -25.18 7.40
N PHE A 404 21.96 -24.95 7.57
CA PHE A 404 21.12 -25.82 8.39
C PHE A 404 21.07 -27.24 7.83
N GLY A 405 21.48 -28.22 8.64
CA GLY A 405 21.53 -29.63 8.23
C GLY A 405 22.81 -30.01 7.49
N GLU A 406 23.74 -29.08 7.29
CA GLU A 406 25.04 -29.30 6.68
C GLU A 406 26.11 -29.61 7.75
N THR A 407 27.11 -30.44 7.40
CA THR A 407 28.30 -30.63 8.24
C THR A 407 29.36 -29.60 7.88
N ALA A 408 30.20 -29.20 8.85
CA ALA A 408 31.28 -28.24 8.60
C ALA A 408 32.24 -28.67 7.45
N GLU A 409 32.48 -29.97 7.32
CA GLU A 409 33.28 -30.55 6.23
C GLU A 409 32.61 -30.35 4.87
N ARG A 410 31.30 -30.59 4.77
CA ARG A 410 30.55 -30.34 3.53
C ARG A 410 30.51 -28.87 3.17
N ALA A 411 30.36 -28.00 4.18
CA ALA A 411 30.38 -26.55 3.98
C ALA A 411 31.69 -26.08 3.34
N VAL A 412 32.85 -26.47 3.88
CA VAL A 412 34.13 -26.04 3.27
C VAL A 412 34.33 -26.58 1.85
N VAL A 413 33.85 -27.80 1.55
CA VAL A 413 33.88 -28.34 0.17
C VAL A 413 32.98 -27.54 -0.76
N ARG A 414 31.75 -27.24 -0.33
CA ARG A 414 30.78 -26.45 -1.10
C ARG A 414 31.33 -25.06 -1.41
N GLU A 415 31.81 -24.35 -0.39
CA GLU A 415 32.30 -22.98 -0.52
C GLU A 415 33.50 -22.91 -1.49
N PHE A 416 34.46 -23.85 -1.43
CA PHE A 416 35.56 -23.88 -2.41
C PHE A 416 35.09 -24.14 -3.85
N ALA A 417 34.08 -25.01 -4.03
CA ALA A 417 33.51 -25.27 -5.34
C ALA A 417 32.74 -24.06 -5.89
N GLU A 418 31.96 -23.39 -5.05
CA GLU A 418 31.13 -22.24 -5.41
C GLU A 418 31.97 -20.98 -5.65
N GLU A 419 32.80 -20.61 -4.69
CA GLU A 419 33.53 -19.34 -4.69
C GLU A 419 34.78 -19.36 -5.57
N LEU A 420 35.49 -20.50 -5.60
CA LEU A 420 36.81 -20.62 -6.25
C LEU A 420 36.81 -21.56 -7.46
N ALA A 421 35.70 -22.26 -7.74
CA ALA A 421 35.61 -23.29 -8.77
C ALA A 421 36.69 -24.38 -8.59
N ALA A 422 36.96 -24.77 -7.34
CA ALA A 422 38.01 -25.72 -6.98
C ALA A 422 37.45 -26.96 -6.29
N GLU A 423 38.03 -28.11 -6.62
CA GLU A 423 37.75 -29.39 -5.95
C GLU A 423 38.78 -29.63 -4.84
N LEU A 424 38.34 -30.28 -3.75
CA LEU A 424 39.17 -30.66 -2.62
C LEU A 424 39.36 -32.19 -2.58
N ASP A 425 40.60 -32.65 -2.50
CA ASP A 425 40.98 -34.07 -2.49
C ASP A 425 41.00 -34.68 -1.07
N ASP A 426 41.40 -33.88 -0.07
CA ASP A 426 41.46 -34.27 1.34
C ASP A 426 41.04 -33.08 2.20
N VAL A 427 40.19 -33.34 3.19
CA VAL A 427 39.58 -32.33 4.07
C VAL A 427 39.63 -32.85 5.51
N VAL A 428 40.58 -32.33 6.28
CA VAL A 428 40.83 -32.79 7.65
C VAL A 428 40.60 -31.66 8.63
N LEU A 429 39.70 -31.86 9.60
CA LEU A 429 39.46 -30.88 10.66
C LEU A 429 40.74 -30.73 11.50
N GLU A 430 41.29 -29.52 11.50
CA GLU A 430 42.53 -29.18 12.21
C GLU A 430 42.21 -28.54 13.57
N ALA A 431 41.25 -27.62 13.61
CA ALA A 431 40.85 -26.95 14.85
C ALA A 431 39.40 -26.44 14.79
N VAL A 432 38.85 -26.16 15.97
CA VAL A 432 37.67 -25.31 16.13
C VAL A 432 38.08 -24.10 16.95
N THR A 433 37.98 -22.91 16.37
CA THR A 433 38.37 -21.65 17.02
C THR A 433 37.18 -20.71 17.14
N GLU A 434 37.34 -19.67 17.96
CA GLU A 434 36.34 -18.61 18.08
C GLU A 434 36.93 -17.32 17.52
N ASN A 435 36.15 -16.65 16.67
CA ASN A 435 36.46 -15.30 16.21
C ASN A 435 35.43 -14.34 16.79
N ILE A 436 35.82 -13.61 17.84
CA ILE A 436 34.97 -12.63 18.52
C ILE A 436 35.51 -11.24 18.19
N PHE A 437 34.67 -10.38 17.63
CA PHE A 437 35.06 -9.03 17.26
C PHE A 437 33.98 -8.01 17.61
N ASP A 438 34.44 -6.82 17.98
CA ASP A 438 33.62 -5.65 18.28
C ASP A 438 34.21 -4.47 17.50
N GLY A 439 33.53 -4.03 16.46
CA GLY A 439 34.05 -3.04 15.51
C GLY A 439 32.97 -2.21 14.81
N ALA A 440 33.38 -1.34 13.89
CA ALA A 440 32.47 -0.47 13.13
C ALA A 440 31.49 -1.25 12.22
N SER A 441 31.82 -2.49 11.88
CA SER A 441 30.93 -3.45 11.19
C SER A 441 29.90 -4.11 12.12
N GLY A 442 29.98 -3.86 13.43
CA GLY A 442 29.11 -4.44 14.46
C GLY A 442 29.85 -5.40 15.38
N ARG A 443 29.10 -5.98 16.32
CA ARG A 443 29.57 -7.05 17.20
C ARG A 443 29.29 -8.40 16.54
N GLY A 444 30.32 -9.23 16.40
CA GLY A 444 30.21 -10.55 15.79
C GLY A 444 30.89 -11.63 16.64
N HIS A 445 30.39 -12.86 16.48
CA HIS A 445 30.94 -14.06 17.10
C HIS A 445 30.81 -15.20 16.09
N GLU A 446 31.93 -15.75 15.66
CA GLU A 446 31.97 -16.91 14.77
C GLU A 446 32.61 -18.09 15.50
N ILE A 447 32.01 -19.27 15.37
CA ILE A 447 32.61 -20.56 15.69
C ILE A 447 33.16 -21.12 14.38
N VAL A 448 34.48 -21.19 14.29
CA VAL A 448 35.19 -21.43 13.03
C VAL A 448 35.77 -22.83 13.02
N HIS A 449 35.27 -23.68 12.15
CA HIS A 449 35.86 -25.00 11.87
C HIS A 449 36.96 -24.81 10.83
N VAL A 450 38.20 -25.02 11.26
CA VAL A 450 39.38 -24.84 10.41
C VAL A 450 39.79 -26.21 9.87
N PHE A 451 39.74 -26.37 8.56
CA PHE A 451 40.14 -27.58 7.87
C PHE A 451 41.48 -27.37 7.19
N ARG A 452 42.36 -28.35 7.29
CA ARG A 452 43.48 -28.49 6.36
C ARG A 452 42.95 -29.16 5.10
N VAL A 453 43.19 -28.52 3.96
CA VAL A 453 42.65 -28.97 2.67
C VAL A 453 43.75 -29.19 1.64
N GLN A 454 43.49 -30.05 0.66
CA GLN A 454 44.34 -30.22 -0.52
C GLN A 454 43.53 -30.00 -1.80
N SER A 455 44.09 -29.26 -2.74
CA SER A 455 43.52 -29.06 -4.08
C SER A 455 44.66 -28.94 -5.09
N PRO A 456 44.86 -29.93 -5.99
CA PRO A 456 45.90 -29.86 -7.01
C PRO A 456 45.73 -28.67 -7.96
N GLN A 457 44.47 -28.30 -8.24
CA GLN A 457 44.14 -27.17 -9.13
C GLN A 457 44.62 -25.85 -8.52
N LEU A 458 44.31 -25.61 -7.24
CA LEU A 458 44.75 -24.41 -6.54
C LEU A 458 46.25 -24.44 -6.22
N ALA A 459 46.81 -25.60 -5.89
CA ALA A 459 48.25 -25.78 -5.65
C ALA A 459 49.11 -25.43 -6.87
N ALA A 460 48.56 -25.59 -8.09
CA ALA A 460 49.22 -25.23 -9.34
C ALA A 460 49.16 -23.73 -9.69
N LEU A 461 48.44 -22.91 -8.91
CA LEU A 461 48.33 -21.48 -9.18
C LEU A 461 49.71 -20.78 -9.01
N PRO A 462 50.14 -19.96 -9.98
CA PRO A 462 51.30 -19.08 -9.84
C PRO A 462 51.21 -18.22 -8.58
N ARG A 463 52.35 -17.99 -7.91
CA ARG A 463 52.42 -17.27 -6.61
C ARG A 463 51.94 -15.82 -6.69
N ASP A 464 52.15 -15.19 -7.83
CA ASP A 464 51.76 -13.81 -8.15
C ASP A 464 50.33 -13.68 -8.68
N GLN A 465 49.69 -14.80 -9.05
CA GLN A 465 48.31 -14.78 -9.56
C GLN A 465 47.31 -14.49 -8.42
N ARG A 466 46.24 -13.78 -8.76
CA ARG A 466 45.07 -13.55 -7.92
C ARG A 466 43.82 -14.02 -8.66
N LEU A 467 43.00 -14.81 -7.99
CA LEU A 467 41.72 -15.30 -8.49
C LEU A 467 40.59 -14.45 -7.92
N ALA A 468 39.66 -14.01 -8.76
CA ALA A 468 38.46 -13.33 -8.28
C ALA A 468 37.54 -14.36 -7.58
N VAL A 469 37.08 -14.00 -6.38
CA VAL A 469 36.08 -14.78 -5.65
C VAL A 469 34.72 -14.49 -6.29
N ARG A 470 33.94 -15.53 -6.62
CA ARG A 470 32.60 -15.32 -7.19
C ARG A 470 31.70 -14.59 -6.20
N ASP A 471 30.82 -13.73 -6.74
CA ASP A 471 29.86 -12.95 -5.96
C ASP A 471 30.45 -12.03 -4.87
N SER A 472 31.76 -11.75 -4.97
CA SER A 472 32.49 -10.84 -4.09
C SER A 472 33.40 -9.88 -4.88
N HIS A 473 33.84 -8.80 -4.23
CA HIS A 473 34.83 -7.85 -4.75
C HIS A 473 36.26 -8.15 -4.28
N THR A 474 36.49 -9.37 -3.79
CA THR A 474 37.74 -9.84 -3.19
C THR A 474 38.52 -10.73 -4.15
N THR A 475 39.77 -11.01 -3.79
CA THR A 475 40.61 -11.94 -4.54
C THR A 475 41.32 -12.90 -3.62
N VAL A 476 41.49 -14.15 -4.05
CA VAL A 476 42.30 -15.15 -3.34
C VAL A 476 43.69 -15.27 -3.98
N GLY A 477 44.72 -15.47 -3.16
CA GLY A 477 46.10 -15.58 -3.63
C GLY A 477 47.05 -16.21 -2.61
N TRP A 478 48.27 -16.50 -3.06
CA TRP A 478 49.33 -17.04 -2.21
C TRP A 478 50.03 -15.95 -1.39
N TYR A 479 50.23 -16.24 -0.11
CA TYR A 479 50.97 -15.40 0.84
C TYR A 479 52.04 -16.23 1.56
N GLU A 480 53.23 -15.68 1.71
CA GLU A 480 54.33 -16.32 2.44
C GLU A 480 54.04 -16.30 3.95
N ILE A 481 54.00 -17.47 4.59
CA ILE A 481 53.63 -17.60 6.01
C ILE A 481 54.59 -16.81 6.92
N ALA A 482 55.88 -16.79 6.58
CA ALA A 482 56.89 -16.03 7.33
C ALA A 482 56.64 -14.52 7.30
N ALA A 483 56.20 -13.99 6.14
CA ALA A 483 55.91 -12.57 5.98
C ALA A 483 54.65 -12.13 6.76
N LEU A 484 53.67 -13.03 6.91
CA LEU A 484 52.43 -12.77 7.66
C LEU A 484 52.63 -12.69 9.19
N SER A 485 53.78 -13.10 9.70
CA SER A 485 54.12 -12.96 11.13
C SER A 485 54.78 -11.62 11.48
N ALA A 486 55.02 -10.74 10.48
CA ALA A 486 55.59 -9.42 10.71
C ALA A 486 54.58 -8.45 11.37
N ALA A 487 55.07 -7.50 12.18
CA ALA A 487 54.22 -6.56 12.92
C ALA A 487 53.35 -5.66 12.04
N ASP A 488 53.79 -5.40 10.80
CA ASP A 488 53.09 -4.55 9.83
C ASP A 488 52.26 -5.37 8.81
N ALA A 489 52.17 -6.69 8.98
CA ALA A 489 51.37 -7.54 8.10
C ALA A 489 49.86 -7.32 8.34
N PRO A 490 49.02 -7.43 7.30
CA PRO A 490 47.57 -7.38 7.47
C PRO A 490 47.11 -8.52 8.39
N PRO A 491 46.12 -8.28 9.28
CA PRO A 491 45.61 -9.30 10.17
C PRO A 491 44.99 -10.45 9.38
N VAL A 492 45.22 -11.69 9.85
CA VAL A 492 44.69 -12.91 9.24
C VAL A 492 43.60 -13.50 10.12
N TYR A 493 42.45 -13.80 9.53
CA TYR A 493 41.30 -14.39 10.21
C TYR A 493 41.02 -15.84 9.76
N PRO A 494 40.56 -16.72 10.68
CA PRO A 494 40.28 -16.45 12.10
C PRO A 494 41.56 -16.18 12.92
N ALA A 495 41.43 -15.44 14.02
CA ALA A 495 42.58 -15.08 14.86
C ALA A 495 43.30 -16.36 15.36
N GLY A 496 44.63 -16.36 15.33
CA GLY A 496 45.46 -17.53 15.70
C GLY A 496 45.58 -18.61 14.63
N VAL A 497 44.95 -18.46 13.46
CA VAL A 497 45.01 -19.47 12.39
C VAL A 497 46.42 -19.73 11.89
N LEU A 498 47.30 -18.71 11.89
CA LEU A 498 48.69 -18.87 11.47
C LEU A 498 49.51 -19.76 12.42
N ASP A 499 49.10 -19.90 13.69
CA ASP A 499 49.77 -20.79 14.64
C ASP A 499 49.50 -22.27 14.31
N LEU A 500 48.40 -22.57 13.60
CA LEU A 500 48.08 -23.90 13.08
C LEU A 500 48.93 -24.28 11.85
N LEU A 501 49.63 -23.31 11.26
CA LEU A 501 50.44 -23.47 10.05
C LEU A 501 51.93 -23.70 10.33
N ARG A 502 52.34 -23.74 11.61
CA ARG A 502 53.74 -23.80 12.05
C ARG A 502 54.26 -25.20 12.32
#